data_AF-A0A1W9WDZ1-F1
#
_entry.id   AF-A0A1W9WDZ1-F1
#
_cell.length_a   1.000
_cell.length_b   1.000
_cell.length_c   1.000
_cell.angle_alpha   90.00
_cell.angle_beta   90.00
_cell.angle_gamma   90.00
#
_symmetry.space_group_name_H-M   'P 1'
#
loop_
_entity.id
_entity.type
_entity.pdbx_description
1 polymer ?
#
loop_
_entity_poly.entity_id
_entity_poly.type
_entity_poly.pdbx_seq_one_letter_code
_entity_poly.pdbx_strand_id
1 'polypeptide(L)'
;MKAGEKNIESLIEGKKQYLVPLFQRAYVWEKKHWQALWDDIMDLYSSCEDNHNENHFFGSFVTLPVKENDGVKQFLLIDGQQRLTTLFVLLAALRNEAKKDDRTTRERN
;
A
#
# COMPACT_ATOMS: atom_id res chain seq x y z
N MET A 1 15.55 -17.19 -3.11
CA MET A 1 14.60 -16.05 -3.02
C MET A 1 14.01 -15.84 -4.40
N LYS A 2 12.69 -15.66 -4.55
CA LYS A 2 12.05 -15.35 -5.84
C LYS A 2 11.72 -13.86 -5.87
N ALA A 3 12.30 -13.13 -6.81
CA ALA A 3 11.93 -11.75 -7.12
C ALA A 3 10.95 -11.75 -8.30
N GLY A 4 9.98 -10.85 -8.26
CA GLY A 4 9.03 -10.67 -9.35
C GLY A 4 8.37 -9.32 -9.22
N GLU A 5 8.12 -8.67 -10.36
CA GLU A 5 7.32 -7.47 -10.45
C GLU A 5 5.88 -7.80 -10.04
N LYS A 6 5.28 -6.91 -9.23
CA LYS A 6 3.94 -7.09 -8.71
C LYS A 6 3.22 -5.75 -8.66
N ASN A 7 1.99 -5.74 -9.15
CA ASN A 7 1.10 -4.60 -8.99
C ASN A 7 0.68 -4.47 -7.53
N ILE A 8 0.40 -3.22 -7.10
CA ILE A 8 -0.11 -2.92 -5.76
C ILE A 8 -1.37 -3.73 -5.45
N GLU A 9 -2.25 -3.91 -6.44
CA GLU A 9 -3.44 -4.77 -6.32
C GLU A 9 -3.08 -6.17 -5.80
N SER A 10 -2.09 -6.82 -6.40
CA SER A 10 -1.64 -8.15 -5.99
C SER A 10 -1.05 -8.20 -4.57
N LEU A 11 -0.64 -7.05 -4.03
CA LEU A 11 -0.14 -6.91 -2.66
C LEU A 11 -1.29 -6.83 -1.65
N ILE A 12 -2.37 -6.13 -2.01
CA ILE A 12 -3.51 -5.85 -1.11
C ILE A 12 -4.67 -6.83 -1.28
N GLU A 13 -4.77 -7.53 -2.42
CA GLU A 13 -5.88 -8.42 -2.73
C GLU A 13 -5.83 -9.73 -1.92
N GLY A 14 -7.03 -10.26 -1.68
CA GLY A 14 -7.23 -11.59 -1.10
C GLY A 14 -6.94 -11.67 0.40
N LYS A 15 -6.95 -12.89 0.92
CA LYS A 15 -6.69 -13.17 2.33
C LYS A 15 -5.18 -13.24 2.58
N LYS A 16 -4.51 -12.09 2.61
CA LYS A 16 -3.08 -11.96 2.93
C LYS A 16 -2.89 -11.19 4.24
N GLN A 17 -1.90 -11.59 5.02
CA GLN A 17 -1.51 -10.89 6.24
C GLN A 17 0.01 -10.65 6.23
N TYR A 18 0.41 -9.40 6.42
CA TYR A 18 1.82 -9.03 6.57
C TYR A 18 2.16 -8.89 8.06
N LEU A 19 3.12 -9.69 8.53
CA LEU A 19 3.60 -9.71 9.89
C LEU A 19 4.90 -8.91 9.98
N VAL A 20 4.93 -7.88 10.83
CA VAL A 20 6.16 -7.12 11.10
C VAL A 20 6.91 -7.79 12.26
N PRO A 21 8.15 -8.28 12.08
CA PRO A 21 8.93 -8.88 13.16
C PRO A 21 9.23 -7.89 14.29
N LEU A 22 9.31 -8.38 15.53
CA LEU A 22 9.58 -7.57 16.72
C LEU A 22 10.94 -6.85 16.70
N PHE A 23 11.92 -7.38 15.97
CA PHE A 23 13.24 -6.78 15.83
C PHE A 23 13.30 -5.67 14.77
N GLN A 24 12.19 -5.38 14.07
CA GLN A 24 12.13 -4.27 13.13
C GLN A 24 12.04 -2.93 13.84
N ARG A 25 12.53 -1.89 13.18
CA ARG A 25 12.44 -0.52 13.69
C ARG A 25 10.99 -0.05 13.72
N ALA A 26 10.63 0.73 14.73
CA ALA A 26 9.34 1.39 14.81
C ALA A 26 9.08 2.30 13.59
N TYR A 27 7.84 2.74 13.43
CA TYR A 27 7.49 3.69 12.37
C TYR A 27 8.18 5.04 12.63
N VAL A 28 8.99 5.50 11.66
CA VAL A 28 9.81 6.72 11.78
C VAL A 28 9.74 7.59 10.53
N TRP A 29 8.88 7.25 9.56
CA TRP A 29 8.63 8.15 8.44
C TRP A 29 8.00 9.45 8.93
N GLU A 30 8.43 10.52 8.30
CA GLU A 30 8.11 11.91 8.65
C GLU A 30 7.46 12.53 7.43
N LYS A 31 6.94 13.75 7.57
CA LYS A 31 6.26 14.47 6.49
C LYS A 31 7.04 14.48 5.17
N LYS A 32 8.37 14.64 5.20
CA LYS A 32 9.21 14.60 3.99
C LYS A 32 9.15 13.25 3.24
N HIS A 33 9.08 12.15 4.00
CA HIS A 33 8.98 10.81 3.44
C HIS A 33 7.57 10.55 2.88
N TRP A 34 6.54 11.09 3.54
CA TRP A 34 5.17 11.03 3.03
C TRP A 34 4.99 11.85 1.76
N GLN A 35 5.63 13.03 1.71
CA GLN A 35 5.60 13.88 0.53
C GLN A 35 6.24 13.18 -0.66
N ALA A 36 7.42 12.58 -0.49
CA ALA A 36 8.04 11.79 -1.56
C ALA A 36 7.14 10.65 -2.06
N LEU A 37 6.52 9.88 -1.14
CA LEU A 37 5.57 8.84 -1.52
C LEU A 37 4.36 9.41 -2.29
N TRP A 38 3.88 10.57 -1.87
CA TRP A 38 2.73 11.23 -2.48
C TRP A 38 3.07 11.74 -3.88
N ASP A 39 4.23 12.36 -4.04
CA ASP A 39 4.73 12.87 -5.32
C ASP A 39 4.87 11.71 -6.31
N ASP A 40 5.45 10.56 -5.89
CA ASP A 40 5.54 9.35 -6.71
C ASP A 40 4.15 8.87 -7.21
N ILE A 41 3.11 8.97 -6.36
CA ILE A 41 1.73 8.59 -6.71
C ILE A 41 1.12 9.61 -7.69
N MET A 42 1.36 10.89 -7.47
CA MET A 42 0.83 11.96 -8.34
C MET A 42 1.48 11.97 -9.71
N ASP A 43 2.77 11.65 -9.79
CA ASP A 43 3.49 11.49 -11.05
C ASP A 43 2.89 10.33 -11.86
N LEU A 44 2.63 9.19 -11.21
CA LEU A 44 1.95 8.05 -11.83
C LEU A 44 0.52 8.40 -12.28
N TYR A 45 -0.21 9.16 -11.48
CA TYR A 45 -1.56 9.60 -11.83
C TYR A 45 -1.55 10.50 -13.08
N SER A 46 -0.59 11.43 -13.14
CA SER A 46 -0.46 12.37 -14.25
C SER A 46 -0.07 11.67 -15.56
N SER A 47 0.82 10.67 -15.51
CA SER A 47 1.20 9.91 -16.72
C SER A 47 0.03 9.10 -17.29
N CYS A 48 -0.86 8.62 -16.42
CA CYS A 48 -2.08 7.92 -16.84
C CYS A 48 -3.06 8.83 -17.58
N GLU A 49 -3.17 10.13 -17.21
CA GLU A 49 -4.03 11.09 -17.92
C GLU A 49 -3.52 11.38 -19.35
N ASP A 50 -2.20 11.35 -19.56
CA ASP A 50 -1.56 11.60 -20.86
C ASP A 50 -1.55 10.37 -21.80
N ASN A 51 -2.28 9.29 -21.47
CA ASN A 51 -2.24 7.97 -22.14
C ASN A 51 -0.84 7.32 -22.19
N HIS A 52 0.09 7.80 -21.39
CA HIS A 52 1.41 7.20 -21.19
C HIS A 52 1.31 6.19 -20.05
N ASN A 53 0.96 4.94 -20.40
CA ASN A 53 0.79 3.85 -19.44
C ASN A 53 2.16 3.36 -18.92
N GLU A 54 2.86 4.22 -18.20
CA GLU A 54 4.19 3.96 -17.64
C GLU A 54 4.09 3.26 -16.29
N ASN A 55 4.77 2.12 -16.17
CA ASN A 55 4.92 1.46 -14.87
C ASN A 55 5.88 2.28 -14.00
N HIS A 56 5.37 2.84 -12.90
CA HIS A 56 6.21 3.49 -11.90
C HIS A 56 6.75 2.48 -10.88
N PHE A 57 8.06 2.48 -10.67
CA PHE A 57 8.68 1.60 -9.68
C PHE A 57 8.46 2.11 -8.26
N PHE A 58 7.43 1.58 -7.61
CA PHE A 58 7.03 1.94 -6.25
C PHE A 58 7.93 1.32 -5.15
N GLY A 59 9.10 0.79 -5.50
CA GLY A 59 10.07 0.18 -4.59
C GLY A 59 9.92 -1.34 -4.38
N SER A 60 10.88 -1.90 -3.66
CA SER A 60 10.93 -3.32 -3.34
C SER A 60 10.31 -3.64 -1.98
N PHE A 61 9.58 -4.75 -1.92
CA PHE A 61 9.13 -5.36 -0.67
C PHE A 61 9.80 -6.72 -0.52
N VAL A 62 10.41 -6.97 0.64
CA VAL A 62 11.01 -8.28 0.93
C VAL A 62 10.13 -9.01 1.93
N THR A 63 9.56 -10.14 1.49
CA THR A 63 8.64 -10.93 2.31
C THR A 63 9.04 -12.40 2.33
N LEU A 64 8.82 -13.05 3.47
CA LEU A 64 8.98 -14.50 3.62
C LEU A 64 7.61 -15.14 3.90
N PRO A 65 7.15 -16.12 3.11
CA PRO A 65 5.93 -16.86 3.46
C PRO A 65 6.16 -17.64 4.76
N VAL A 66 5.20 -17.58 5.69
CA VAL A 66 5.31 -18.23 7.00
C VAL A 66 4.40 -19.46 7.08
N LYS A 67 3.10 -19.23 7.20
CA LYS A 67 2.07 -20.26 7.29
C LYS A 67 0.77 -19.73 6.71
N GLU A 68 -0.11 -20.64 6.33
CA GLU A 68 -1.50 -20.33 6.05
C GLU A 68 -2.31 -20.65 7.30
N ASN A 69 -3.10 -19.70 7.79
CA ASN A 69 -3.98 -19.91 8.95
C ASN A 69 -5.39 -19.50 8.56
N ASP A 70 -6.37 -20.41 8.68
CA ASP A 70 -7.77 -20.17 8.32
C ASP A 70 -7.98 -19.60 6.89
N GLY A 71 -7.18 -20.08 5.93
CA GLY A 71 -7.20 -19.59 4.55
C GLY A 71 -6.58 -18.19 4.36
N VAL A 72 -5.90 -17.66 5.38
CA VAL A 72 -5.13 -16.41 5.32
C VAL A 72 -3.65 -16.74 5.18
N LYS A 73 -3.05 -16.31 4.06
CA LYS A 73 -1.63 -16.47 3.78
C LYS A 73 -0.83 -15.42 4.55
N GLN A 74 0.05 -15.87 5.46
CA GLN A 74 0.89 -14.98 6.25
C GLN A 74 2.26 -14.80 5.63
N PHE A 75 2.72 -13.55 5.57
CA PHE A 75 4.01 -13.13 5.05
C PHE A 75 4.75 -12.32 6.10
N LEU A 76 5.94 -12.75 6.51
CA LEU A 76 6.82 -11.95 7.34
C LEU A 76 7.43 -10.85 6.49
N LEU A 77 7.27 -9.60 6.90
CA LEU A 77 7.79 -8.42 6.20
C LEU A 77 9.21 -8.11 6.69
N ILE A 78 10.19 -8.36 5.84
CA ILE A 78 11.62 -8.18 6.14
C ILE A 78 12.07 -6.77 5.76
N ASP A 79 11.56 -6.23 4.65
CA ASP A 79 11.88 -4.88 4.19
C ASP A 79 10.67 -4.24 3.47
N GLY A 80 10.65 -2.91 3.42
CA GLY A 80 9.55 -2.11 2.87
C GLY A 80 8.45 -1.79 3.90
N GLN A 81 8.68 -2.06 5.19
CA GLN A 81 7.69 -1.88 6.25
C GLN A 81 7.09 -0.46 6.32
N GLN A 82 7.92 0.58 6.33
CA GLN A 82 7.47 1.96 6.46
C GLN A 82 6.58 2.39 5.28
N ARG A 83 7.00 2.00 4.07
CA ARG A 83 6.27 2.27 2.83
C ARG A 83 4.92 1.57 2.83
N LEU A 84 4.90 0.27 3.16
CA LEU A 84 3.66 -0.50 3.21
C LEU A 84 2.69 0.03 4.26
N THR A 85 3.18 0.36 5.46
CA THR A 85 2.36 0.98 6.50
C THR A 85 1.77 2.30 6.04
N THR A 86 2.57 3.17 5.43
CA THR A 86 2.11 4.49 4.95
C THR A 86 1.06 4.33 3.85
N LEU A 87 1.27 3.39 2.92
CA LEU A 87 0.31 3.07 1.88
C LEU A 87 -1.03 2.60 2.46
N PHE A 88 -1.02 1.71 3.47
CA PHE A 88 -2.26 1.28 4.13
C PHE A 88 -2.96 2.41 4.88
N VAL A 89 -2.21 3.32 5.52
CA VAL A 89 -2.79 4.52 6.15
C VAL A 89 -3.46 5.41 5.10
N LEU A 90 -2.81 5.64 3.96
CA LEU A 90 -3.36 6.41 2.85
C LEU A 90 -4.66 5.77 2.32
N LEU A 91 -4.65 4.46 2.05
CA LEU A 91 -5.85 3.73 1.60
C LEU A 91 -6.99 3.81 2.63
N ALA A 92 -6.67 3.73 3.92
CA ALA A 92 -7.65 3.88 4.99
C ALA A 92 -8.24 5.30 5.04
N ALA A 93 -7.43 6.33 4.81
CA ALA A 93 -7.87 7.72 4.73
C ALA A 93 -8.79 7.93 3.52
N LEU A 94 -8.39 7.46 2.33
CA LEU A 94 -9.20 7.53 1.10
C LEU A 94 -10.54 6.81 1.28
N ARG A 95 -10.54 5.60 1.85
CA ARG A 95 -11.76 4.85 2.18
C ARG A 95 -12.67 5.65 3.11
N ASN A 96 -12.11 6.30 4.13
CA ASN A 96 -12.89 7.07 5.09
C ASN A 96 -13.50 8.31 4.42
N GLU A 97 -12.78 8.96 3.51
CA GLU A 97 -13.26 10.13 2.78
C GLU A 97 -14.35 9.76 1.78
N ALA A 98 -14.15 8.71 0.98
CA ALA A 98 -15.17 8.18 0.07
C ALA A 98 -16.47 7.80 0.79
N LYS A 99 -16.38 7.29 2.03
CA LYS A 99 -17.56 6.99 2.87
C LYS A 99 -18.29 8.23 3.37
N LYS A 100 -17.59 9.36 3.56
CA LYS A 100 -18.26 10.62 3.91
C LYS A 100 -19.04 11.16 2.73
N ASP A 101 -18.42 11.14 1.55
CA ASP A 101 -19.04 11.63 0.32
C ASP A 101 -20.33 10.89 -0.04
N ASP A 102 -20.33 9.55 0.13
CA ASP A 102 -21.52 8.71 -0.03
C ASP A 102 -22.64 9.06 0.99
N ARG A 103 -22.28 9.44 2.23
CA ARG A 103 -23.28 9.88 3.23
C ARG A 103 -23.87 11.25 2.88
N THR A 104 -23.04 12.22 2.49
CA THR A 104 -23.52 13.55 2.05
C THR A 104 -24.37 13.47 0.78
N THR A 105 -24.10 12.52 -0.10
CA THR A 105 -24.91 12.29 -1.32
C THR A 105 -26.26 11.65 -0.99
N ARG A 106 -26.33 10.79 0.03
CA ARG A 106 -27.58 10.16 0.50
C ARG A 106 -28.46 11.08 1.34
N GLU A 107 -27.90 12.05 2.06
CA GLU A 107 -28.66 13.03 2.85
C GLU A 107 -29.25 14.18 2.00
N ARG A 108 -28.83 14.30 0.74
CA ARG A 108 -29.32 15.32 -0.21
C ARG A 108 -30.45 14.85 -1.13
N ASN A 109 -30.80 13.57 -1.10
CA ASN A 109 -31.91 12.97 -1.85
C ASN A 109 -33.02 12.52 -0.88
#